data_AF-A0AAD2GWZ6-F1
#
_entry.id   AF-A0AAD2GWZ6-F1
#
_cell.length_a   1.000
_cell.length_b   1.000
_cell.length_c   1.000
_cell.angle_alpha   90.00
_cell.angle_beta   90.00
_cell.angle_gamma   90.00
#
_symmetry.space_group_name_H-M   'P 1'
#
loop_
_entity.id
_entity.type
_entity.pdbx_description
1 polymer ?
#
loop_
_entity_poly.entity_id
_entity_poly.type
_entity_poly.pdbx_seq_one_letter_code
_entity_poly.pdbx_strand_id
1 'polypeptide(L)'
;MCKSSSLIFVLLFAFLFRLEKFSLRLVGVIALTFSGVVLMVATETHFVLVGLILVLIASALGGFRWALTQLLLKNKKMGMDHPVATIFWLSPVMGLTLGIISMVLDDWSSLLGSKFFTGFETVKTIFFLVTPGVIAFCMVLSEFTIIQRAGIVPMSIAGIAKEVTTISMSAVVFGDPLTFLNMVGVAVTICGIALFTYHKYRKSLESDLPLDAHGNPVDLDDSTAESHLLSHELDETARLTRDSDEYDSDDDGLSTNHTRTLFSADEDQDAEELRSIRSSKLAWNTGRAGREEPSAAP
;
A
#
# COMPACT_ATOMS: atom_id res chain seq x y z
N MET A 1 15.25 7.70 -19.70
CA MET A 1 14.51 7.28 -18.48
C MET A 1 13.87 5.90 -18.61
N CYS A 2 14.54 4.90 -19.18
CA CYS A 2 13.95 3.56 -19.37
C CYS A 2 13.64 2.81 -18.06
N LYS A 3 14.15 3.28 -16.92
CA LYS A 3 13.78 2.79 -15.57
C LYS A 3 12.28 2.93 -15.30
N SER A 4 11.60 3.89 -15.91
CA SER A 4 10.15 4.10 -15.75
C SER A 4 9.30 2.97 -16.38
N SER A 5 9.91 2.05 -17.13
CA SER A 5 9.29 0.74 -17.44
C SER A 5 8.94 -0.07 -16.18
N SER A 6 9.54 0.26 -15.04
CA SER A 6 9.30 -0.42 -13.75
C SER A 6 7.87 -0.29 -13.30
N LEU A 7 7.15 0.75 -13.73
CA LEU A 7 5.73 0.91 -13.46
C LEU A 7 4.91 -0.28 -13.98
N ILE A 8 5.22 -0.73 -15.20
CA ILE A 8 4.50 -1.83 -15.84
C ILE A 8 4.75 -3.11 -15.06
N PHE A 9 6.02 -3.38 -14.70
CA PHE A 9 6.37 -4.55 -13.92
C PHE A 9 5.78 -4.50 -12.51
N VAL A 10 5.83 -3.33 -11.85
CA VAL A 10 5.18 -3.10 -10.55
C VAL A 10 3.68 -3.38 -10.63
N LEU A 11 2.99 -2.89 -11.66
CA LEU A 11 1.57 -3.13 -11.86
C LEU A 11 1.28 -4.62 -12.11
N LEU A 12 2.09 -5.25 -12.97
CA LEU A 12 1.99 -6.66 -13.27
C LEU A 12 2.14 -7.50 -12.01
N PHE A 13 3.15 -7.25 -11.18
CA PHE A 13 3.34 -7.97 -9.93
C PHE A 13 2.26 -7.64 -8.89
N ALA A 14 1.79 -6.40 -8.82
CA ALA A 14 0.69 -6.02 -7.94
C ALA A 14 -0.60 -6.80 -8.25
N PHE A 15 -0.90 -7.03 -9.54
CA PHE A 15 -2.04 -7.87 -9.95
C PHE A 15 -1.74 -9.36 -9.82
N LEU A 16 -0.54 -9.82 -10.18
CA LEU A 16 -0.15 -11.23 -10.12
C LEU A 16 -0.25 -11.80 -8.69
N PHE A 17 0.18 -11.01 -7.71
CA PHE A 17 0.07 -11.39 -6.30
C PHE A 17 -1.28 -10.99 -5.67
N ARG A 18 -2.21 -10.42 -6.47
CA ARG A 18 -3.54 -9.95 -6.03
C ARG A 18 -3.48 -8.92 -4.90
N LEU A 19 -2.45 -8.06 -4.89
CA LEU A 19 -2.31 -6.99 -3.90
C LEU A 19 -3.25 -5.81 -4.19
N GLU A 20 -3.78 -5.71 -5.42
CA GLU A 20 -4.81 -4.74 -5.80
C GLU A 20 -5.96 -5.33 -6.61
N LYS A 21 -7.16 -4.76 -6.42
CA LYS A 21 -8.35 -5.11 -7.21
C LYS A 21 -8.20 -4.61 -8.65
N PHE A 22 -8.41 -5.51 -9.61
CA PHE A 22 -8.39 -5.17 -11.02
C PHE A 22 -9.55 -4.21 -11.34
N SER A 23 -9.22 -2.98 -11.74
CA SER A 23 -10.17 -1.97 -12.18
C SER A 23 -9.67 -1.34 -13.47
N LEU A 24 -10.47 -1.38 -14.53
CA LEU A 24 -10.13 -0.78 -15.82
C LEU A 24 -9.84 0.73 -15.69
N ARG A 25 -10.46 1.40 -14.73
CA ARG A 25 -10.20 2.82 -14.42
C ARG A 25 -8.77 3.00 -13.88
N LEU A 26 -8.34 2.16 -12.95
CA LEU A 26 -6.99 2.19 -12.38
C LEU A 26 -5.93 1.90 -13.47
N VAL A 27 -6.19 0.88 -14.30
CA VAL A 27 -5.31 0.54 -15.43
C VAL A 27 -5.19 1.69 -16.41
N GLY A 28 -6.29 2.37 -16.74
CA GLY A 28 -6.29 3.53 -17.64
C GLY A 28 -5.44 4.70 -17.13
N VAL A 29 -5.55 5.03 -15.83
CA VAL A 29 -4.75 6.09 -15.22
C VAL A 29 -3.26 5.74 -15.22
N ILE A 30 -2.91 4.49 -14.90
CA ILE A 30 -1.51 4.05 -14.90
C ILE A 30 -0.94 4.04 -16.32
N ALA A 31 -1.71 3.57 -17.30
CA ALA A 31 -1.32 3.62 -18.71
C ALA A 31 -1.09 5.06 -19.20
N LEU A 32 -1.91 6.02 -18.74
CA LEU A 32 -1.72 7.44 -19.02
C LEU A 32 -0.43 7.99 -18.37
N THR A 33 -0.14 7.65 -17.12
CA THR A 33 1.13 8.05 -16.49
C THR A 33 2.34 7.46 -17.21
N PHE A 34 2.25 6.20 -17.63
CA PHE A 34 3.30 5.52 -18.39
C PHE A 34 3.52 6.17 -19.77
N SER A 35 2.45 6.50 -20.50
CA SER A 35 2.57 7.14 -21.81
C SER A 35 3.25 8.51 -21.72
N GLY A 36 2.93 9.31 -20.71
CA GLY A 36 3.60 10.60 -20.45
C GLY A 36 5.11 10.44 -20.22
N VAL A 37 5.51 9.40 -19.49
CA VAL A 37 6.94 9.14 -19.28
C VAL A 37 7.63 8.60 -20.53
N VAL A 38 6.97 7.75 -21.33
CA VAL A 38 7.49 7.30 -22.64
C VAL A 38 7.69 8.49 -23.58
N LEU A 39 6.74 9.44 -23.60
CA LEU A 39 6.86 10.69 -24.36
C LEU A 39 8.10 11.50 -23.96
N MET A 40 8.45 11.57 -22.68
CA MET A 40 9.68 12.23 -22.22
C MET A 40 10.97 11.50 -22.63
N VAL A 41 10.90 10.19 -22.92
CA VAL A 41 12.07 9.37 -23.30
C VAL A 41 12.25 9.29 -24.81
N ALA A 42 11.19 9.50 -25.59
CA ALA A 42 11.19 9.26 -27.03
C ALA A 42 12.17 10.14 -27.82
N THR A 43 12.71 11.22 -27.23
CA THR A 43 13.69 12.11 -27.89
C THR A 43 15.16 11.74 -27.62
N GLU A 44 15.45 10.61 -26.97
CA GLU A 44 16.82 10.15 -26.72
C GLU A 44 17.52 9.65 -28.00
N THR A 45 18.71 10.17 -28.28
CA THR A 45 19.44 9.90 -29.54
C THR A 45 20.43 8.74 -29.45
N HIS A 46 20.69 8.18 -28.26
CA HIS A 46 21.67 7.11 -28.05
C HIS A 46 21.03 5.81 -27.55
N PHE A 47 20.54 4.98 -28.47
CA PHE A 47 19.94 3.69 -28.15
C PHE A 47 20.97 2.55 -28.12
N VAL A 48 21.11 1.88 -26.98
CA VAL A 48 21.93 0.67 -26.82
C VAL A 48 21.05 -0.50 -26.36
N LEU A 49 20.92 -1.52 -27.21
CA LEU A 49 20.02 -2.66 -26.96
C LEU A 49 20.41 -3.47 -25.71
N VAL A 50 21.70 -3.71 -25.49
CA VAL A 50 22.20 -4.44 -24.32
C VAL A 50 21.82 -3.70 -23.02
N GLY A 51 22.02 -2.39 -23.00
CA GLY A 51 21.61 -1.54 -21.88
C GLY A 51 20.10 -1.57 -21.64
N LEU A 52 19.30 -1.60 -22.71
CA LEU A 52 17.85 -1.75 -22.61
C LEU A 52 17.45 -3.07 -21.94
N ILE A 53 18.00 -4.21 -22.38
CA ILE A 53 17.67 -5.53 -21.80
C ILE A 53 18.05 -5.57 -20.30
N LEU A 54 19.24 -5.08 -19.96
CA LEU A 54 19.69 -5.01 -18.56
C LEU A 54 18.76 -4.14 -17.71
N VAL A 55 18.30 -3.00 -18.22
CA VAL A 55 17.37 -2.12 -17.51
C VAL A 55 16.00 -2.78 -17.33
N LEU A 56 15.51 -3.53 -18.34
CA LEU A 56 14.23 -4.24 -18.26
C LEU A 56 14.25 -5.32 -17.17
N ILE A 57 15.34 -6.10 -17.10
CA ILE A 57 15.50 -7.13 -16.05
C ILE A 57 15.62 -6.47 -14.68
N ALA A 58 16.46 -5.43 -14.54
CA ALA A 58 16.61 -4.71 -13.27
C ALA A 58 15.30 -4.07 -12.79
N SER A 59 14.51 -3.57 -13.74
CA SER A 59 13.19 -2.98 -13.54
C SER A 59 12.15 -4.02 -13.09
N ALA A 60 12.15 -5.20 -13.71
CA ALA A 60 11.31 -6.33 -13.30
C ALA A 60 11.65 -6.80 -11.87
N LEU A 61 12.93 -7.03 -11.58
CA LEU A 61 13.38 -7.42 -10.23
C LEU A 61 13.06 -6.34 -9.18
N GLY A 62 13.16 -5.05 -9.56
CA GLY A 62 12.76 -3.93 -8.71
C GLY A 62 11.27 -3.97 -8.38
N GLY A 63 10.40 -4.17 -9.38
CA GLY A 63 8.96 -4.31 -9.16
C GLY A 63 8.62 -5.53 -8.31
N PHE A 64 9.29 -6.66 -8.56
CA PHE A 64 9.14 -7.88 -7.77
C PHE A 64 9.52 -7.67 -6.30
N ARG A 65 10.67 -7.02 -6.03
CA ARG A 65 11.10 -6.66 -4.67
C ARG A 65 10.05 -5.83 -3.95
N TRP A 66 9.52 -4.82 -4.62
CA TRP A 66 8.50 -3.96 -4.02
C TRP A 66 7.20 -4.72 -3.73
N ALA A 67 6.79 -5.63 -4.62
CA ALA A 67 5.57 -6.42 -4.42
C ALA A 67 5.75 -7.42 -3.26
N LEU A 68 6.90 -8.08 -3.17
CA LEU A 68 7.26 -8.91 -2.01
C LEU A 68 7.30 -8.09 -0.72
N THR A 69 7.86 -6.89 -0.75
CA THR A 69 7.90 -5.99 0.41
C THR A 69 6.48 -5.67 0.89
N GLN A 70 5.58 -5.32 -0.03
CA GLN A 70 4.19 -5.06 0.33
C GLN A 70 3.47 -6.32 0.86
N LEU A 71 3.73 -7.50 0.28
CA LEU A 71 3.20 -8.76 0.79
C LEU A 71 3.71 -9.07 2.20
N LEU A 72 4.99 -8.81 2.46
CA LEU A 72 5.63 -9.00 3.77
C LEU A 72 5.00 -8.10 4.83
N LEU A 73 4.78 -6.81 4.50
CA LEU A 73 4.19 -5.83 5.41
C LEU A 73 2.68 -6.05 5.64
N LYS A 74 1.95 -6.65 4.70
CA LYS A 74 0.51 -6.96 4.86
C LYS A 74 0.26 -8.20 5.73
N ASN A 75 1.25 -9.08 5.90
CA ASN A 75 1.08 -10.32 6.65
C ASN A 75 1.20 -10.11 8.18
N LYS A 76 0.07 -9.79 8.83
CA LYS A 76 -0.03 -9.62 10.30
C LYS A 76 0.44 -10.84 11.12
N LYS A 77 0.36 -12.06 10.55
CA LYS A 77 0.81 -13.31 11.21
C LYS A 77 2.30 -13.35 11.52
N MET A 78 3.11 -12.52 10.87
CA MET A 78 4.57 -12.49 11.06
C MET A 78 5.03 -11.48 12.14
N GLY A 79 4.12 -10.73 12.76
CA GLY A 79 4.47 -9.70 13.77
C GLY A 79 5.32 -8.55 13.22
N MET A 80 5.28 -8.34 11.89
CA MET A 80 6.00 -7.29 11.17
C MET A 80 5.09 -6.10 10.83
N ASP A 81 4.20 -5.77 11.76
CA ASP A 81 3.21 -4.69 11.60
C ASP A 81 3.87 -3.30 11.68
N HIS A 82 5.17 -3.23 11.95
CA HIS A 82 5.92 -1.99 12.04
C HIS A 82 7.02 -1.93 10.97
N PRO A 83 7.04 -0.90 10.11
CA PRO A 83 7.94 -0.85 8.95
C PRO A 83 9.41 -0.79 9.38
N VAL A 84 9.70 -0.21 10.55
CA VAL A 84 11.05 -0.19 11.14
C VAL A 84 11.51 -1.60 11.56
N ALA A 85 10.61 -2.43 12.08
CA ALA A 85 10.94 -3.81 12.46
C ALA A 85 11.28 -4.64 11.21
N THR A 86 10.51 -4.47 10.13
CA THR A 86 10.80 -5.12 8.85
C THR A 86 12.15 -4.69 8.29
N ILE A 87 12.47 -3.39 8.34
CA ILE A 87 13.78 -2.88 7.88
C ILE A 87 14.92 -3.44 8.71
N PHE A 88 14.75 -3.57 10.02
CA PHE A 88 15.78 -4.14 10.90
C PHE A 88 16.17 -5.57 10.47
N TRP A 89 15.20 -6.39 10.05
CA TRP A 89 15.47 -7.74 9.55
C TRP A 89 15.96 -7.78 8.10
N LEU A 90 15.48 -6.87 7.26
CA LEU A 90 15.77 -6.86 5.82
C LEU A 90 17.12 -6.20 5.48
N SER A 91 17.46 -5.12 6.18
CA SER A 91 18.68 -4.33 5.98
C SER A 91 19.98 -5.14 6.09
N PRO A 92 20.21 -6.01 7.10
CA PRO A 92 21.45 -6.78 7.19
C PRO A 92 21.60 -7.76 6.02
N VAL A 93 20.52 -8.37 5.55
CA VAL A 93 20.55 -9.28 4.38
C VAL A 93 20.85 -8.50 3.10
N MET A 94 20.26 -7.32 2.92
CA MET A 94 20.57 -6.44 1.79
C MET A 94 22.03 -5.97 1.82
N GLY A 95 22.53 -5.57 2.99
CA GLY A 95 23.91 -5.15 3.17
C GLY A 95 24.91 -6.27 2.93
N LEU A 96 24.64 -7.49 3.42
CA LEU A 96 25.49 -8.65 3.22
C LEU A 96 25.56 -9.06 1.74
N THR A 97 24.42 -9.13 1.06
CA THR A 97 24.38 -9.50 -0.36
C THR A 97 25.09 -8.46 -1.24
N LEU A 98 24.87 -7.17 -0.97
CA LEU A 98 25.57 -6.10 -1.68
C LEU A 98 27.08 -6.09 -1.37
N GLY A 99 27.46 -6.38 -0.13
CA GLY A 99 28.86 -6.48 0.30
C GLY A 99 29.61 -7.62 -0.39
N ILE A 100 28.98 -8.79 -0.54
CA ILE A 100 29.56 -9.92 -1.28
C ILE A 100 29.77 -9.55 -2.76
N ILE A 101 28.77 -8.92 -3.39
CA ILE A 101 28.88 -8.50 -4.79
C ILE A 101 29.98 -7.45 -4.96
N SER A 102 30.04 -6.46 -4.06
CA SER A 102 31.08 -5.43 -4.06
C SER A 102 32.48 -6.01 -3.86
N MET A 103 32.66 -7.05 -3.03
CA MET A 103 33.96 -7.72 -2.89
C MET A 103 34.43 -8.42 -4.17
N VAL A 104 33.51 -8.90 -5.02
CA VAL A 104 33.85 -9.60 -6.26
C VAL A 104 34.12 -8.60 -7.40
N LEU A 105 33.44 -7.46 -7.41
CA LEU A 105 33.48 -6.51 -8.52
C LEU A 105 34.46 -5.34 -8.30
N ASP A 106 34.69 -4.92 -7.05
CA ASP A 106 35.47 -3.72 -6.74
C ASP A 106 36.91 -4.03 -6.29
N ASP A 107 37.86 -3.18 -6.70
CA ASP A 107 39.27 -3.28 -6.30
C ASP A 107 39.54 -2.65 -4.92
N TRP A 108 39.19 -3.36 -3.85
CA TRP A 108 39.30 -2.89 -2.45
C TRP A 108 40.73 -2.51 -2.03
N SER A 109 41.75 -3.21 -2.56
CA SER A 109 43.15 -2.95 -2.25
C SER A 109 43.63 -1.58 -2.75
N SER A 110 43.14 -1.16 -3.91
CA SER A 110 43.44 0.15 -4.51
C SER A 110 42.71 1.29 -3.77
N LEU A 111 41.48 1.03 -3.31
CA LEU A 111 40.66 2.00 -2.58
C LEU A 111 41.25 2.33 -1.20
N LEU A 112 41.67 1.33 -0.42
CA LEU A 112 42.23 1.54 0.92
C LEU A 112 43.62 2.18 0.90
N GLY A 113 44.37 2.03 -0.19
CA GLY A 113 45.66 2.69 -0.39
C GLY A 113 45.57 4.13 -0.92
N SER A 114 44.35 4.63 -1.18
CA SER A 114 44.14 5.94 -1.80
C SER A 114 44.30 7.10 -0.81
N LYS A 115 44.59 8.30 -1.36
CA LYS A 115 44.71 9.56 -0.58
C LYS A 115 43.46 9.93 0.22
N PHE A 116 42.31 9.33 -0.10
CA PHE A 116 41.04 9.57 0.57
C PHE A 116 40.98 8.98 1.99
N PHE A 117 41.82 7.99 2.30
CA PHE A 117 41.88 7.31 3.59
C PHE A 117 43.17 7.59 4.37
N THR A 118 43.92 8.65 4.00
CA THR A 118 45.16 9.04 4.68
C THR A 118 44.99 10.33 5.50
N GLY A 119 45.22 10.26 6.82
CA GLY A 119 45.28 11.43 7.71
C GLY A 119 43.92 12.10 8.00
N PHE A 120 43.89 13.43 8.00
CA PHE A 120 42.69 14.22 8.34
C PHE A 120 41.60 14.18 7.25
N GLU A 121 41.98 13.89 5.99
CA GLU A 121 41.04 13.73 4.88
C GLU A 121 40.11 12.52 5.06
N THR A 122 40.53 11.50 5.81
CA THR A 122 39.71 10.33 6.13
C THR A 122 38.42 10.72 6.86
N VAL A 123 38.49 11.69 7.78
CA VAL A 123 37.30 12.15 8.54
C VAL A 123 36.31 12.86 7.62
N LYS A 124 36.82 13.66 6.67
CA LYS A 124 36.00 14.31 5.65
C LYS A 124 35.36 13.28 4.72
N THR A 125 36.11 12.28 4.26
CA THR A 125 35.59 11.17 3.45
C THR A 125 34.49 10.40 4.18
N ILE A 126 34.70 10.06 5.46
CA ILE A 126 33.67 9.38 6.27
C ILE A 126 32.42 10.26 6.40
N PHE A 127 32.56 11.56 6.63
CA PHE A 127 31.41 12.46 6.71
C PHE A 127 30.62 12.52 5.40
N PHE A 128 31.31 12.63 4.25
CA PHE A 128 30.69 12.59 2.92
C PHE A 128 30.06 11.24 2.59
N LEU A 129 30.47 10.14 3.22
CA LEU A 129 29.89 8.81 3.04
C LEU A 129 28.68 8.58 3.95
N VAL A 130 28.78 8.96 5.23
CA VAL A 130 27.74 8.74 6.24
C VAL A 130 26.54 9.64 5.99
N THR A 131 26.73 10.90 5.62
CA THR A 131 25.64 11.87 5.41
C THR A 131 24.61 11.38 4.37
N PRO A 132 24.98 11.02 3.12
CA PRO A 132 24.03 10.47 2.16
C PRO A 132 23.49 9.10 2.57
N GLY A 133 24.26 8.30 3.33
CA GLY A 133 23.80 7.03 3.89
C GLY A 133 22.63 7.22 4.86
N VAL A 134 22.70 8.20 5.76
CA VAL A 134 21.60 8.55 6.68
C VAL A 134 20.38 9.05 5.89
N ILE A 135 20.58 9.89 4.88
CA ILE A 135 19.49 10.39 4.03
C ILE A 135 18.82 9.23 3.27
N ALA A 136 19.60 8.29 2.72
CA ALA A 136 19.09 7.11 2.03
C ALA A 136 18.30 6.20 2.98
N PHE A 137 18.76 6.02 4.22
CA PHE A 137 18.03 5.27 5.24
C PHE A 137 16.67 5.93 5.55
N CYS A 138 16.64 7.25 5.76
CA CYS A 138 15.39 7.99 5.95
C CYS A 138 14.44 7.87 4.75
N MET A 139 14.97 7.88 3.52
CA MET A 139 14.19 7.67 2.30
C MET A 139 13.55 6.26 2.28
N VAL A 140 14.33 5.21 2.55
CA VAL A 140 13.84 3.82 2.57
C VAL A 140 12.78 3.61 3.67
N LEU A 141 12.99 4.21 4.86
CA LEU A 141 11.99 4.22 5.93
C LEU A 141 10.67 4.85 5.48
N SER A 142 10.74 6.00 4.82
CA SER A 142 9.57 6.68 4.28
C SER A 142 8.88 5.83 3.21
N GLU A 143 9.63 5.18 2.33
CA GLU A 143 9.09 4.31 1.28
C GLU A 143 8.32 3.13 1.87
N PHE A 144 8.89 2.43 2.86
CA PHE A 144 8.21 1.30 3.50
C PHE A 144 6.96 1.73 4.27
N THR A 145 7.00 2.89 4.92
CA THR A 145 5.83 3.45 5.62
C THR A 145 4.71 3.78 4.64
N ILE A 146 5.02 4.34 3.47
CA ILE A 146 4.03 4.62 2.42
C ILE A 146 3.46 3.32 1.86
N ILE A 147 4.30 2.31 1.59
CA ILE A 147 3.84 0.99 1.11
C ILE A 147 2.86 0.38 2.10
N GLN A 148 3.15 0.50 3.40
CA GLN A 148 2.31 -0.06 4.44
C GLN A 148 0.91 0.57 4.44
N ARG A 149 0.84 1.91 4.42
CA ARG A 149 -0.39 2.69 4.57
C ARG A 149 -1.19 2.88 3.28
N ALA A 150 -0.51 2.86 2.14
CA ALA A 150 -1.14 3.21 0.86
C ALA A 150 -1.02 2.11 -0.20
N GLY A 151 -0.05 1.20 -0.05
CA GLY A 151 0.27 0.16 -1.03
C GLY A 151 1.36 0.55 -2.03
N ILE A 152 1.77 -0.41 -2.85
CA ILE A 152 2.85 -0.24 -3.84
C ILE A 152 2.47 0.71 -4.98
N VAL A 153 1.20 0.75 -5.38
CA VAL A 153 0.75 1.53 -6.55
C VAL A 153 0.86 3.04 -6.30
N PRO A 154 0.31 3.61 -5.21
CA PRO A 154 0.53 5.03 -4.90
C PRO A 154 2.00 5.36 -4.63
N MET A 155 2.76 4.46 -4.01
CA MET A 155 4.20 4.65 -3.78
C MET A 155 4.97 4.78 -5.09
N SER A 156 4.70 3.90 -6.07
CA SER A 156 5.28 3.98 -7.42
C SER A 156 4.92 5.31 -8.12
N ILE A 157 3.67 5.76 -7.98
CA ILE A 157 3.21 7.03 -8.55
C ILE A 157 3.90 8.23 -7.89
N ALA A 158 4.06 8.22 -6.57
CA ALA A 158 4.84 9.23 -5.84
C ALA A 158 6.31 9.24 -6.26
N GLY A 159 6.90 8.07 -6.55
CA GLY A 159 8.24 7.94 -7.10
C GLY A 159 8.38 8.64 -8.46
N ILE A 160 7.43 8.44 -9.36
CA ILE A 160 7.42 9.14 -10.67
C ILE A 160 7.26 10.64 -10.46
N ALA A 161 6.34 11.06 -9.57
CA ALA A 161 6.14 12.47 -9.28
C ALA A 161 7.44 13.13 -8.81
N LYS A 162 8.21 12.45 -7.95
CA LYS A 162 9.55 12.87 -7.50
C LYS A 162 10.53 12.98 -8.68
N GLU A 163 10.58 11.96 -9.55
CA GLU A 163 11.45 11.98 -10.74
C GLU A 163 11.10 13.14 -11.68
N VAL A 164 9.83 13.33 -12.02
CA VAL A 164 9.36 14.41 -12.90
C VAL A 164 9.61 15.79 -12.30
N THR A 165 9.41 15.95 -10.99
CA THR A 165 9.73 17.20 -10.28
C THR A 165 11.23 17.50 -10.36
N THR A 166 12.07 16.47 -10.21
CA THR A 166 13.53 16.60 -10.31
C THR A 166 13.95 17.05 -11.71
N ILE A 167 13.39 16.44 -12.77
CA ILE A 167 13.66 16.85 -14.16
C ILE A 167 13.24 18.29 -14.40
N SER A 168 12.02 18.64 -13.97
CA SER A 168 11.45 19.97 -14.19
C SER A 168 12.27 21.04 -13.48
N MET A 169 12.68 20.79 -12.24
CA MET A 169 13.53 21.70 -11.47
C MET A 169 14.92 21.81 -12.08
N SER A 170 15.50 20.71 -12.54
CA SER A 170 16.78 20.72 -13.27
C SER A 170 16.69 21.59 -14.52
N ALA A 171 15.65 21.42 -15.34
CA ALA A 171 15.49 22.22 -16.55
C ALA A 171 15.32 23.72 -16.27
N VAL A 172 14.57 24.09 -15.24
CA VAL A 172 14.39 25.50 -14.84
C VAL A 172 15.69 26.11 -14.32
N VAL A 173 16.46 25.36 -13.52
CA VAL A 173 17.69 25.87 -12.88
C VAL A 173 18.86 25.92 -13.85
N PHE A 174 19.06 24.88 -14.67
CA PHE A 174 20.18 24.78 -15.60
C PHE A 174 19.89 25.40 -16.96
N GLY A 175 18.63 25.71 -17.28
CA GLY A 175 18.24 26.33 -18.54
C GLY A 175 18.38 25.40 -19.75
N ASP A 176 18.38 24.08 -19.53
CA ASP A 176 18.56 23.09 -20.59
C ASP A 176 17.39 23.14 -21.59
N PRO A 177 17.65 23.09 -22.91
CA PRO A 177 16.61 23.14 -23.92
C PRO A 177 15.77 21.85 -23.89
N LEU A 178 14.62 21.91 -23.20
CA LEU A 178 13.62 20.85 -23.26
C LEU A 178 12.93 20.88 -24.63
N THR A 179 12.91 19.73 -25.31
CA THR A 179 12.12 19.56 -26.53
C THR A 179 10.62 19.75 -26.22
N PHE A 180 9.85 20.18 -27.22
CA PHE A 180 8.39 20.29 -27.09
C PHE A 180 7.74 18.98 -26.65
N LEU A 181 8.26 17.84 -27.13
CA LEU A 181 7.79 16.51 -26.76
C LEU A 181 7.97 16.23 -25.26
N ASN A 182 9.09 16.65 -24.67
CA ASN A 182 9.36 16.47 -23.24
C ASN A 182 8.41 17.32 -22.38
N MET A 183 8.13 18.56 -22.79
CA MET A 183 7.15 19.42 -22.10
C MET A 183 5.76 18.80 -22.12
N VAL A 184 5.32 18.27 -23.27
CA VAL A 184 4.04 17.55 -23.38
C VAL A 184 4.04 16.30 -22.49
N GLY A 185 5.14 15.54 -22.49
CA GLY A 185 5.29 14.38 -21.61
C GLY A 185 5.10 14.74 -20.14
N VAL A 186 5.79 15.78 -19.65
CA VAL A 186 5.64 16.29 -18.28
C VAL A 186 4.19 16.63 -17.97
N ALA A 187 3.51 17.37 -18.86
CA ALA A 187 2.11 17.74 -18.68
C ALA A 187 1.17 16.52 -18.61
N VAL A 188 1.37 15.52 -19.48
CA VAL A 188 0.59 14.27 -19.47
C VAL A 188 0.82 13.49 -18.18
N THR A 189 2.06 13.39 -17.70
CA THR A 189 2.35 12.70 -16.44
C THR A 189 1.73 13.40 -15.24
N ILE A 190 1.80 14.73 -15.16
CA ILE A 190 1.13 15.52 -14.10
C ILE A 190 -0.38 15.28 -14.13
N CYS A 191 -0.99 15.30 -15.32
CA CYS A 191 -2.42 15.02 -15.49
C CYS A 191 -2.79 13.61 -15.00
N GLY A 192 -1.98 12.60 -15.35
CA GLY A 192 -2.19 11.22 -14.88
C GLY A 192 -2.10 11.08 -13.36
N ILE A 193 -1.14 11.76 -12.72
CA ILE A 193 -1.00 11.77 -11.26
C ILE A 193 -2.19 12.48 -10.59
N ALA A 194 -2.63 13.61 -11.14
CA ALA A 194 -3.80 14.33 -10.64
C ALA A 194 -5.07 13.48 -10.73
N LEU A 195 -5.26 12.80 -11.87
CA LEU A 195 -6.40 11.90 -12.09
C LEU A 195 -6.36 10.69 -11.15
N PHE A 196 -5.18 10.12 -10.90
CA PHE A 196 -5.00 9.06 -9.90
C PHE A 196 -5.40 9.52 -8.50
N THR A 197 -4.89 10.69 -8.10
CA THR A 197 -5.16 11.28 -6.78
C THR A 197 -6.64 11.55 -6.60
N TYR A 198 -7.29 12.14 -7.60
CA TYR A 198 -8.73 12.38 -7.59
C TYR A 198 -9.53 11.07 -7.50
N HIS A 199 -9.14 10.05 -8.25
CA HIS A 199 -9.84 8.76 -8.21
C HIS A 199 -9.69 8.07 -6.85
N LYS A 200 -8.48 8.05 -6.29
CA LYS A 200 -8.23 7.47 -4.97
C LYS A 200 -8.97 8.25 -3.86
N TYR A 201 -9.00 9.58 -3.96
CA TYR A 201 -9.74 10.45 -3.04
C TYR A 201 -11.26 10.23 -3.09
N ARG A 202 -11.83 10.02 -4.28
CA ARG A 202 -13.26 9.69 -4.41
C ARG A 202 -13.58 8.33 -3.79
N LYS A 203 -12.72 7.34 -3.99
CA LYS A 203 -12.92 6.01 -3.39
C LYS A 203 -12.90 6.05 -1.86
N SER A 204 -12.08 6.91 -1.25
CA SER A 204 -12.07 7.11 0.22
C SER A 204 -13.26 7.92 0.75
N LEU A 205 -13.93 8.70 -0.09
CA LEU A 205 -15.16 9.42 0.29
C LEU A 205 -16.39 8.51 0.20
N GLU A 206 -16.35 7.52 -0.69
CA GLU A 206 -17.46 6.59 -0.94
C GLU A 206 -17.39 5.36 0.00
N SER A 207 -16.29 5.16 0.73
CA SER A 207 -16.21 4.22 1.84
C SER A 207 -16.87 4.84 3.08
N ASP A 208 -18.15 4.54 3.29
CA ASP A 208 -18.89 4.87 4.52
C ASP A 208 -18.10 4.39 5.74
N LEU A 209 -17.65 5.33 6.57
CA LEU A 209 -17.19 5.02 7.92
C LEU A 209 -18.40 4.53 8.72
N PRO A 210 -18.34 3.39 9.42
CA PRO A 210 -19.42 2.99 10.32
C PRO A 210 -19.53 4.07 11.42
N LEU A 211 -20.65 4.78 11.40
CA LEU A 211 -21.03 5.70 12.46
C LEU A 211 -21.45 4.85 13.66
N ASP A 212 -21.01 5.22 14.87
CA ASP A 212 -21.54 4.60 16.10
C ASP A 212 -23.07 4.87 16.19
N ALA A 213 -23.79 4.16 17.05
CA ALA A 213 -25.24 4.32 17.27
C ALA A 213 -25.68 5.77 17.61
N HIS A 214 -24.73 6.66 17.89
CA HIS A 214 -24.92 8.07 18.19
C HIS A 214 -24.55 9.02 17.02
N GLY A 215 -24.20 8.50 15.85
CA GLY A 215 -23.94 9.31 14.65
C GLY A 215 -22.59 10.04 14.64
N ASN A 216 -21.66 9.69 15.54
CA ASN A 216 -20.30 10.23 15.56
C ASN A 216 -19.35 9.32 14.75
N PRO A 217 -18.37 9.90 14.03
CA PRO A 217 -17.31 9.12 13.43
C PRO A 217 -16.55 8.39 14.55
N VAL A 218 -16.45 7.07 14.45
CA VAL A 218 -15.61 6.30 15.37
C VAL A 218 -14.16 6.63 15.01
N ASP A 219 -13.40 7.22 15.94
CA ASP A 219 -11.95 7.37 15.83
C ASP A 219 -11.30 5.97 15.91
N LEU A 220 -11.42 5.21 14.83
CA LEU A 220 -10.64 4.01 14.62
C LEU A 220 -9.26 4.48 14.18
N ASP A 221 -8.27 4.21 15.03
CA ASP A 221 -6.87 4.41 14.71
C ASP A 221 -6.59 3.89 13.29
N ASP A 222 -5.96 4.71 12.46
CA ASP A 222 -5.90 4.63 10.97
C ASP A 222 -5.54 3.23 10.41
N SER A 223 -4.85 2.43 11.21
CA SER A 223 -4.44 1.05 10.91
C SER A 223 -5.56 0.01 11.02
N THR A 224 -6.62 0.32 11.76
CA THR A 224 -7.77 -0.57 12.02
C THR A 224 -8.87 -0.34 10.99
N ALA A 225 -9.08 0.90 10.54
CA ALA A 225 -10.06 1.26 9.52
C ALA A 225 -9.79 0.57 8.17
N GLU A 226 -8.54 0.52 7.71
CA GLU A 226 -8.16 -0.23 6.50
C GLU A 226 -8.39 -1.74 6.66
N SER A 227 -8.14 -2.30 7.86
CA SER A 227 -8.38 -3.73 8.09
C SER A 227 -9.87 -4.09 8.15
N HIS A 228 -10.71 -3.15 8.62
CA HIS A 228 -12.16 -3.33 8.68
C HIS A 228 -12.83 -3.19 7.30
N LEU A 229 -12.31 -2.28 6.46
CA LEU A 229 -12.72 -2.15 5.06
C LEU A 229 -12.37 -3.39 4.24
N LEU A 230 -11.20 -3.99 4.48
CA LEU A 230 -10.79 -5.22 3.80
C LEU A 230 -11.61 -6.45 4.24
N SER A 231 -12.00 -6.54 5.52
CA SER A 231 -12.89 -7.61 5.99
C SER A 231 -14.31 -7.45 5.48
N HIS A 232 -14.83 -6.22 5.36
CA HIS A 232 -16.16 -5.97 4.79
C HIS A 232 -16.22 -6.32 3.31
N GLU A 233 -15.16 -6.00 2.53
CA GLU A 233 -15.10 -6.40 1.12
C GLU A 233 -14.98 -7.92 0.93
N LEU A 234 -14.48 -8.68 1.90
CA LEU A 234 -14.45 -10.14 1.88
C LEU A 234 -15.82 -10.76 2.21
N ASP A 235 -16.59 -10.16 3.12
CA ASP A 235 -17.94 -10.62 3.48
C ASP A 235 -18.96 -10.28 2.38
N GLU A 236 -18.85 -9.09 1.77
CA GLU A 236 -19.72 -8.66 0.67
C GLU A 236 -19.47 -9.47 -0.61
N THR A 237 -18.21 -9.82 -0.91
CA THR A 237 -17.90 -10.70 -2.05
C THR A 237 -18.26 -12.16 -1.80
N ALA A 238 -18.25 -12.65 -0.55
CA ALA A 238 -18.77 -13.96 -0.17
C ALA A 238 -20.31 -14.02 -0.27
N ARG A 239 -21.01 -12.93 0.02
CA ARG A 239 -22.46 -12.81 -0.18
C ARG A 239 -22.86 -12.78 -1.66
N LEU A 240 -22.12 -12.04 -2.49
CA LEU A 240 -22.39 -11.94 -3.93
C LEU A 240 -22.02 -13.19 -4.74
N THR A 241 -21.21 -14.11 -4.18
CA THR A 241 -20.95 -15.42 -4.78
C THR A 241 -21.87 -16.53 -4.27
N ARG A 242 -22.61 -16.28 -3.18
CA ARG A 242 -23.62 -17.23 -2.67
C ARG A 242 -25.00 -17.05 -3.32
N ASP A 243 -25.24 -15.89 -3.93
CA ASP A 243 -26.51 -15.54 -4.58
C ASP A 243 -26.55 -15.87 -6.08
N SER A 244 -25.49 -16.50 -6.62
CA SER A 244 -25.36 -16.83 -8.05
C SER A 244 -25.66 -18.28 -8.42
N ASP A 245 -26.10 -19.13 -7.48
CA ASP A 245 -26.43 -20.55 -7.73
C ASP A 245 -27.91 -20.89 -7.45
N GLU A 246 -28.86 -19.99 -7.70
CA GLU A 246 -30.28 -20.39 -7.67
C GLU A 246 -31.16 -19.64 -8.68
N TYR A 247 -31.19 -20.15 -9.91
CA TYR A 247 -32.25 -20.10 -10.93
C TYR A 247 -31.72 -20.98 -12.09
N ASP A 248 -32.33 -22.02 -12.63
CA ASP A 248 -33.72 -22.46 -12.66
C ASP A 248 -33.72 -23.89 -13.26
N SER A 249 -34.51 -24.82 -12.74
CA SER A 249 -34.86 -26.10 -13.40
C SER A 249 -36.10 -26.68 -12.71
N ASP A 250 -37.26 -26.36 -13.27
CA ASP A 250 -38.50 -27.11 -13.09
C ASP A 250 -38.29 -28.60 -13.42
N ASP A 251 -38.58 -29.51 -12.48
CA ASP A 251 -39.18 -30.82 -12.78
C ASP A 251 -39.79 -31.47 -11.52
N ASP A 252 -40.87 -32.21 -11.75
CA ASP A 252 -41.71 -32.92 -10.81
C ASP A 252 -40.99 -34.03 -10.00
N GLY A 253 -41.51 -34.33 -8.80
CA GLY A 253 -41.52 -35.71 -8.28
C GLY A 253 -40.68 -36.03 -7.02
N LEU A 254 -41.42 -36.29 -5.93
CA LEU A 254 -41.26 -37.42 -5.00
C LEU A 254 -39.84 -37.88 -4.55
N SER A 255 -39.66 -37.81 -3.22
CA SER A 255 -38.90 -38.75 -2.36
C SER A 255 -37.36 -38.70 -2.26
N THR A 256 -36.96 -38.75 -0.99
CA THR A 256 -35.80 -39.45 -0.39
C THR A 256 -34.39 -38.84 -0.39
N ASN A 257 -34.04 -38.34 0.81
CA ASN A 257 -32.88 -38.67 1.66
C ASN A 257 -31.41 -38.44 1.24
N HIS A 258 -30.72 -37.86 2.24
CA HIS A 258 -29.27 -37.86 2.57
C HIS A 258 -28.39 -36.85 1.79
N THR A 259 -27.63 -35.96 2.43
CA THR A 259 -26.70 -36.22 3.56
C THR A 259 -26.36 -34.95 4.36
N ARG A 260 -26.26 -35.10 5.68
CA ARG A 260 -25.87 -34.12 6.73
C ARG A 260 -24.42 -33.63 6.63
N THR A 261 -24.21 -32.34 6.96
CA THR A 261 -23.02 -31.77 7.62
C THR A 261 -23.52 -30.68 8.61
N LEU A 262 -23.89 -30.99 9.86
CA LEU A 262 -23.07 -31.27 11.05
C LEU A 262 -22.19 -30.07 11.48
N PHE A 263 -22.82 -28.99 11.96
CA PHE A 263 -22.56 -28.25 13.21
C PHE A 263 -23.48 -27.02 13.29
N SER A 264 -24.63 -27.17 13.95
CA SER A 264 -25.51 -26.09 14.40
C SER A 264 -25.94 -26.48 15.81
N ALA A 265 -25.34 -25.82 16.78
CA ALA A 265 -25.75 -25.75 18.18
C ALA A 265 -25.02 -24.53 18.77
N ASP A 266 -25.75 -23.75 19.57
CA ASP A 266 -25.27 -22.70 20.48
C ASP A 266 -25.31 -21.23 20.01
N GLU A 267 -26.41 -20.76 19.41
CA GLU A 267 -26.70 -19.29 19.40
C GLU A 267 -28.10 -18.90 19.94
N ASP A 268 -28.98 -19.85 20.25
CA ASP A 268 -30.31 -19.53 20.77
C ASP A 268 -30.35 -19.35 22.30
N GLN A 269 -29.28 -19.71 23.03
CA GLN A 269 -29.27 -19.63 24.49
C GLN A 269 -28.82 -18.26 25.04
N ASP A 270 -28.05 -17.48 24.26
CA ASP A 270 -27.54 -16.17 24.68
C ASP A 270 -28.55 -15.04 24.44
N ALA A 271 -29.47 -15.21 23.50
CA ALA A 271 -30.50 -14.22 23.16
C ALA A 271 -31.60 -14.13 24.25
N GLU A 272 -31.86 -15.21 24.98
CA GLU A 272 -32.85 -15.25 26.06
C GLU A 272 -32.28 -14.72 27.39
N GLU A 273 -30.99 -14.96 27.67
CA GLU A 273 -30.32 -14.44 28.87
C GLU A 273 -30.19 -12.91 28.82
N LEU A 274 -29.83 -12.35 27.65
CA LEU A 274 -29.73 -10.90 27.44
C LEU A 274 -31.08 -10.17 27.52
N ARG A 275 -32.20 -10.85 27.19
CA ARG A 275 -33.56 -10.31 27.39
C ARG A 275 -33.97 -10.29 28.86
N SER A 276 -33.57 -11.29 29.65
CA SER A 276 -33.87 -11.33 31.10
C SER A 276 -33.07 -10.28 31.91
N ILE A 277 -31.83 -10.00 31.52
CA ILE A 277 -30.99 -8.97 32.16
C ILE A 277 -31.51 -7.56 31.84
N ARG A 278 -32.07 -7.36 30.64
CA ARG A 278 -32.67 -6.08 30.24
C ARG A 278 -33.99 -5.80 30.99
N SER A 279 -34.82 -6.81 31.24
CA SER A 279 -36.10 -6.63 31.94
C SER A 279 -35.91 -6.38 33.45
N SER A 280 -34.93 -7.04 34.08
CA SER A 280 -34.61 -6.84 35.50
C SER A 280 -34.04 -5.45 35.81
N LYS A 281 -33.24 -4.87 34.91
CA LYS A 281 -32.74 -3.48 35.06
C LYS A 281 -33.83 -2.41 34.89
N LEU A 282 -34.83 -2.64 34.02
CA LEU A 282 -35.96 -1.71 33.88
C LEU A 282 -36.90 -1.72 35.10
N ALA A 283 -37.09 -2.89 35.73
CA ALA A 283 -37.88 -3.01 36.95
C ALA A 283 -37.20 -2.35 38.17
N TRP A 284 -35.86 -2.38 38.24
CA TRP A 284 -35.11 -1.71 39.31
C TRP A 284 -35.19 -0.17 39.26
N ASN A 285 -35.20 0.41 38.06
CA ASN A 285 -35.25 1.88 37.90
C ASN A 285 -36.65 2.48 38.12
N THR A 286 -37.71 1.71 37.90
CA THR A 286 -39.10 2.19 38.11
C THR A 286 -39.53 2.10 39.59
N GLY A 287 -38.91 1.23 40.40
CA GLY A 287 -39.17 1.13 41.84
C GLY A 287 -38.54 2.24 42.71
N ARG A 288 -37.60 3.03 42.17
CA ARG A 288 -36.87 4.06 42.94
C ARG A 288 -37.46 5.47 42.82
N ALA A 289 -38.42 5.69 41.92
CA ALA A 289 -39.06 6.99 41.69
C ALA A 289 -40.34 7.22 42.52
N GLY A 290 -40.70 6.30 43.43
CA GLY A 290 -41.99 6.31 44.16
C GLY A 290 -41.92 6.48 45.69
N ARG A 291 -40.82 6.98 46.27
CA ARG A 291 -40.74 7.34 47.70
C ARG A 291 -40.29 8.78 47.88
N GLU A 292 -41.25 9.70 47.81
CA GLU A 292 -41.14 11.03 48.42
C GLU A 292 -41.75 10.96 49.83
N GLU A 293 -41.00 11.42 50.83
CA GLU A 293 -41.39 11.53 52.24
C GLU A 293 -42.44 12.63 52.47
N PRO A 294 -43.38 12.48 53.41
CA PRO A 294 -44.30 13.56 53.76
C PRO A 294 -43.73 14.49 54.84
N SER A 295 -43.69 15.78 54.49
CA SER A 295 -44.12 16.94 55.29
C SER A 295 -43.70 17.04 56.77
N ALA A 296 -42.83 18.02 57.06
CA ALA A 296 -42.76 18.69 58.36
C ALA A 296 -42.41 20.18 58.19
N ALA A 297 -43.40 21.05 58.38
CA ALA A 297 -43.29 22.42 58.90
C ALA A 297 -44.68 23.07 58.93
N PRO A 298 -44.92 24.12 59.75
CA PRO A 298 -44.01 24.77 60.70
C PRO A 298 -44.36 24.58 62.19
#